data_AF-A0A9D8PJI6-F1
#
_entry.id   AF-A0A9D8PJI6-F1
#
_cell.length_a   1.000
_cell.length_b   1.000
_cell.length_c   1.000
_cell.angle_alpha   90.00
_cell.angle_beta   90.00
_cell.angle_gamma   90.00
#
_symmetry.space_group_name_H-M   'P 1'
#
loop_
_entity.id
_entity.type
_entity.pdbx_description
1 polymer ?
#
loop_
_entity_poly.entity_id
_entity_poly.type
_entity_poly.pdbx_seq_one_letter_code
_entity_poly.pdbx_strand_id
1 'polypeptide(L)'
;MSKFNKGLTIFLVIAIVATIGGIIYLSLTPKPGDRFTEFYILGITGRASDYPKKVTLGNSAEVIIGIVNREGQTTSYQVSIVVDGVEDNKVDVGTLANGQKWEQKVSFSPKNTGDGQKI
;
A
#
# COMPACT_ATOMS: atom_id res chain seq x y z
N MET A 1 54.30 19.30 1.21
CA MET A 1 52.91 19.80 1.13
C MET A 1 52.70 20.81 2.25
N SER A 2 52.14 21.99 1.92
CA SER A 2 51.80 23.03 2.91
C SER A 2 50.95 22.44 4.04
N LYS A 3 51.18 22.85 5.30
CA LYS A 3 50.38 22.42 6.47
C LYS A 3 48.87 22.65 6.23
N PHE A 4 48.54 23.66 5.44
CA PHE A 4 47.20 23.99 4.98
C PHE A 4 46.58 22.88 4.10
N ASN A 5 47.34 22.37 3.12
CA ASN A 5 46.87 21.28 2.25
C ASN A 5 46.65 20.00 3.04
N LYS A 6 47.51 19.69 4.02
CA LYS A 6 47.35 18.50 4.86
C LYS A 6 46.09 18.58 5.72
N GLY A 7 45.79 19.74 6.30
CA GLY A 7 44.55 19.96 7.04
C GLY A 7 43.30 19.82 6.16
N LEU A 8 43.34 20.41 4.95
CA LEU A 8 42.24 20.31 4.00
C LEU A 8 41.97 18.87 3.54
N THR A 9 43.03 18.09 3.27
CA THR A 9 42.89 16.67 2.89
C THR A 9 42.28 15.84 4.02
N ILE A 10 42.70 16.05 5.27
CA ILE A 10 42.14 15.32 6.42
C ILE A 10 40.65 15.66 6.60
N PHE A 11 40.29 16.93 6.51
CA PHE A 11 38.89 17.36 6.59
C PHE A 11 38.04 16.71 5.49
N LEU A 12 38.55 16.69 4.25
CA LEU A 12 37.84 16.09 3.11
C LEU A 12 37.59 14.59 3.34
N VAL A 13 38.59 13.86 3.84
CA VAL A 13 38.43 12.43 4.17
C VAL A 13 37.35 12.22 5.23
N ILE A 14 37.33 13.04 6.29
CA ILE A 14 36.30 12.96 7.33
C ILE A 14 34.91 13.24 6.75
N ALA A 15 34.77 14.25 5.89
CA ALA A 15 33.50 14.59 5.25
C ALA A 15 32.98 13.44 4.37
N ILE A 16 33.88 12.78 3.62
CA ILE A 16 33.53 11.61 2.81
C ILE A 16 33.07 10.45 3.70
N VAL A 17 33.82 10.14 4.76
CA VAL A 17 33.46 9.07 5.71
C VAL A 17 32.12 9.36 6.40
N ALA A 18 31.89 10.60 6.83
CA ALA A 18 30.63 11.03 7.43
C ALA A 18 29.46 10.87 6.46
N THR A 19 29.66 11.21 5.18
CA THR A 19 28.63 11.06 4.14
C THR A 19 28.31 9.59 3.88
N ILE A 20 29.32 8.74 3.75
CA ILE A 20 29.14 7.29 3.58
C ILE A 20 28.40 6.70 4.79
N GLY A 21 28.81 7.07 6.00
CA GLY A 21 28.14 6.66 7.24
C GLY A 21 26.68 7.11 7.30
N GLY A 22 26.40 8.35 6.88
CA GLY A 22 25.04 8.89 6.80
C GLY A 22 24.16 8.12 5.80
N ILE A 23 24.70 7.76 4.63
CA ILE A 23 23.99 6.95 3.63
C ILE A 23 23.67 5.56 4.20
N ILE A 24 24.64 4.89 4.80
CA ILE A 24 24.44 3.57 5.43
C ILE A 24 23.37 3.66 6.52
N TYR A 25 23.44 4.68 7.37
CA TYR A 25 22.45 4.90 8.42
C TYR A 25 21.04 5.09 7.86
N LEU A 26 20.88 5.93 6.83
CA LEU A 26 19.59 6.17 6.19
C LEU A 26 19.05 4.96 5.44
N SER A 27 19.92 4.10 4.88
CA SER A 27 19.52 2.87 4.20
C SER A 27 19.05 1.79 5.19
N LEU A 28 19.62 1.73 6.39
CA LEU A 28 19.29 0.75 7.41
C LEU A 28 18.19 1.21 8.37
N THR A 29 17.98 2.53 8.50
CA THR A 29 16.93 3.07 9.37
C THR A 29 15.58 3.00 8.64
N PRO A 30 14.57 2.30 9.20
CA PRO A 30 13.24 2.28 8.63
C PRO A 30 12.70 3.71 8.54
N LYS A 31 12.29 4.16 7.34
CA LYS A 31 11.75 5.50 7.13
C LYS A 31 10.58 5.73 8.10
N PRO A 32 10.61 6.76 8.97
CA PRO A 32 9.50 7.08 9.88
C PRO A 32 8.21 7.56 9.19
N GLY A 33 8.19 7.62 7.86
CA GLY A 33 7.25 8.43 7.10
C GLY A 33 5.91 7.78 6.74
N ASP A 34 5.84 6.46 6.54
CA ASP A 34 4.68 5.87 5.84
C ASP A 34 4.25 4.54 6.47
N ARG A 35 3.90 4.59 7.77
CA ARG A 35 3.22 3.47 8.43
C ARG A 35 1.73 3.52 8.12
N PHE A 36 1.39 3.12 6.90
CA PHE A 36 0.00 3.01 6.49
C PHE A 36 -0.25 1.68 5.79
N THR A 37 -1.51 1.26 5.78
CA THR A 37 -1.95 0.11 5.00
C THR A 37 -2.27 0.56 3.58
N GLU A 38 -1.65 -0.08 2.59
CA GLU A 38 -2.07 0.11 1.20
C GLU A 38 -3.34 -0.68 0.97
N PHE A 39 -4.40 -0.01 0.52
CA PHE A 39 -5.65 -0.62 0.12
C PHE A 39 -5.96 -0.19 -1.32
N TYR A 40 -6.24 -1.15 -2.20
CA TYR A 40 -6.58 -0.86 -3.59
C TYR A 40 -7.54 -1.89 -4.18
N ILE A 41 -8.23 -1.47 -5.23
CA ILE A 41 -9.18 -2.26 -5.99
C ILE A 41 -8.74 -2.29 -7.45
N LEU A 42 -8.73 -3.47 -8.05
CA LEU A 42 -8.41 -3.69 -9.46
C LEU A 42 -9.59 -4.38 -10.17
N GLY A 43 -9.70 -4.16 -11.47
CA GLY A 43 -10.51 -5.03 -12.31
C GLY A 43 -9.92 -6.45 -12.39
N ILE A 44 -10.68 -7.40 -12.95
CA ILE A 44 -10.26 -8.80 -13.10
C ILE A 44 -8.97 -8.99 -13.93
N THR A 45 -8.61 -7.97 -14.72
CA THR A 45 -7.38 -7.92 -15.53
C THR A 45 -6.16 -7.45 -14.74
N GLY A 46 -6.32 -7.10 -13.46
CA GLY A 46 -5.27 -6.58 -12.59
C GLY A 46 -4.97 -5.10 -12.80
N ARG A 47 -5.84 -4.35 -13.51
CA ARG A 47 -5.68 -2.90 -13.70
C ARG A 47 -6.74 -2.12 -12.94
N ALA A 48 -6.32 -1.01 -12.31
CA ALA A 48 -7.21 -0.08 -11.65
C ALA A 48 -8.11 0.72 -12.63
N SER A 49 -7.80 0.71 -13.93
CA SER A 49 -8.66 1.33 -14.97
C SER A 49 -9.88 0.47 -15.32
N ASP A 50 -9.81 -0.83 -15.03
CA ASP A 50 -10.67 -1.86 -15.62
C ASP A 50 -11.69 -2.42 -14.60
N TYR A 51 -11.94 -1.73 -13.48
CA TYR A 51 -13.00 -2.15 -12.56
C TYR A 51 -14.39 -1.96 -13.20
N PRO A 52 -15.39 -2.80 -12.84
CA PRO A 52 -16.73 -2.70 -13.40
C PRO A 52 -17.38 -1.34 -13.11
N LYS A 53 -17.67 -0.57 -14.16
CA LYS A 53 -18.35 0.75 -14.06
C LYS A 53 -19.86 0.67 -14.24
N LYS A 54 -20.34 -0.43 -14.80
CA LYS A 54 -21.76 -0.71 -15.03
C LYS A 54 -22.01 -2.14 -14.59
N VAL A 55 -22.97 -2.32 -13.68
CA VAL A 55 -23.36 -3.62 -13.17
C VAL A 55 -24.88 -3.72 -13.32
N THR A 56 -25.35 -4.78 -13.96
CA THR A 56 -26.78 -5.03 -14.12
C THR A 56 -27.34 -5.56 -12.81
N LEU A 57 -28.50 -5.05 -12.38
CA LEU A 57 -29.20 -5.56 -11.20
C LEU A 57 -29.41 -7.07 -11.31
N GLY A 58 -29.10 -7.81 -10.24
CA GLY A 58 -29.22 -9.27 -10.19
C GLY A 58 -28.01 -10.02 -10.75
N ASN A 59 -27.04 -9.33 -11.37
CA ASN A 59 -25.75 -9.92 -11.74
C ASN A 59 -24.67 -9.51 -10.74
N SER A 60 -23.78 -10.45 -10.42
CA SER A 60 -22.59 -10.16 -9.65
C SER A 60 -21.51 -9.54 -10.54
N ALA A 61 -20.80 -8.56 -9.99
CA ALA A 61 -19.58 -8.01 -10.57
C ALA A 61 -18.38 -8.47 -9.74
N GLU A 62 -17.23 -8.66 -10.39
CA GLU A 62 -16.01 -9.12 -9.74
C GLU A 62 -14.92 -8.04 -9.77
N VAL A 63 -14.22 -7.89 -8.65
CA VAL A 63 -13.03 -7.06 -8.51
C VAL A 63 -11.96 -7.81 -7.72
N ILE A 64 -10.71 -7.37 -7.83
CA ILE A 64 -9.62 -7.84 -6.99
C ILE A 64 -9.40 -6.79 -5.91
N ILE A 65 -9.46 -7.19 -4.64
CA ILE A 65 -9.07 -6.34 -3.52
C ILE A 65 -7.66 -6.71 -3.10
N GLY A 66 -6.81 -5.71 -2.93
CA GLY A 66 -5.45 -5.86 -2.44
C GLY A 66 -5.20 -5.07 -1.16
N ILE A 67 -4.53 -5.71 -0.21
CA ILE A 67 -4.07 -5.12 1.05
C ILE A 67 -2.57 -5.36 1.20
N VAL A 68 -1.80 -4.32 1.51
CA VAL A 68 -0.39 -4.45 1.91
C VAL A 68 -0.20 -3.76 3.24
N ASN A 69 0.21 -4.53 4.24
CA ASN A 69 0.53 -3.97 5.55
C ASN A 69 1.89 -3.26 5.49
N ARG A 70 1.95 -1.95 5.76
CA ARG A 70 3.22 -1.23 6.00
C ARG A 70 3.28 -0.55 7.36
N GLU A 71 2.47 -0.98 8.31
CA GLU A 71 2.34 -0.33 9.62
C GLU A 71 3.53 -0.58 10.57
N GLY A 72 4.50 -1.40 10.16
CA GLY A 72 5.68 -1.73 10.98
C GLY A 72 5.43 -2.82 12.02
N GLN A 73 4.23 -3.42 12.04
CA GLN A 73 3.83 -4.48 12.96
C GLN A 73 2.88 -5.46 12.27
N THR A 74 2.62 -6.58 12.93
CA THR A 74 1.61 -7.55 12.48
C THR A 74 0.21 -7.03 12.83
N THR A 75 -0.65 -6.88 11.82
CA THR A 75 -1.99 -6.27 11.95
C THR A 75 -3.05 -7.19 11.34
N SER A 76 -4.24 -7.25 11.95
CA SER A 76 -5.39 -8.01 11.44
C SER A 76 -6.33 -7.11 10.64
N TYR A 77 -6.83 -7.62 9.51
CA TYR A 77 -7.65 -6.87 8.57
C TYR A 77 -8.97 -7.60 8.27
N GLN A 78 -10.03 -6.82 8.09
CA GLN A 78 -11.32 -7.26 7.58
C GLN A 78 -11.82 -6.21 6.59
N VAL A 79 -12.44 -6.65 5.50
CA VAL A 79 -13.01 -5.78 4.48
C VAL A 79 -14.52 -5.97 4.45
N SER A 80 -15.26 -4.88 4.68
CA SER A 80 -16.70 -4.83 4.41
C SER A 80 -16.94 -4.20 3.05
N ILE A 81 -17.73 -4.89 2.22
CA ILE A 81 -18.19 -4.41 0.92
C ILE A 81 -19.60 -3.86 1.12
N VAL A 82 -19.75 -2.56 0.88
CA VAL A 82 -21.02 -1.84 1.05
C VAL A 82 -21.38 -1.22 -0.29
N VAL A 83 -22.55 -1.58 -0.83
CA VAL A 83 -23.05 -1.02 -2.09
C VAL A 83 -24.22 -0.12 -1.76
N ASP A 84 -24.10 1.17 -2.05
CA ASP A 84 -25.15 2.17 -1.81
C ASP A 84 -25.70 2.16 -0.36
N GLY A 85 -24.78 2.04 0.62
CA GLY A 85 -25.11 2.00 2.04
C GLY A 85 -25.64 0.67 2.56
N VAL A 86 -25.83 -0.33 1.69
CA VAL A 86 -26.24 -1.68 2.08
C VAL A 86 -25.03 -2.61 2.08
N GLU A 87 -24.76 -3.24 3.22
CA GLU A 87 -23.71 -4.26 3.30
C GLU A 87 -24.06 -5.46 2.40
N ASP A 88 -23.12 -5.80 1.53
CA ASP A 88 -23.25 -6.90 0.59
C ASP A 88 -22.45 -8.11 1.04
N ASN A 89 -21.17 -7.91 1.38
CA ASN A 89 -20.28 -9.00 1.76
C ASN A 89 -19.20 -8.54 2.75
N LYS A 90 -18.66 -9.49 3.52
CA LYS A 90 -17.49 -9.30 4.39
C LYS A 90 -16.42 -10.30 4.02
N VAL A 91 -15.18 -9.84 3.93
CA VAL A 91 -14.01 -10.67 3.66
C VAL A 91 -13.07 -10.58 4.84
N ASP A 92 -12.86 -11.72 5.49
CA ASP A 92 -11.83 -11.86 6.51
C ASP A 92 -10.47 -12.08 5.83
N VAL A 93 -9.57 -11.13 6.01
CA VAL A 93 -8.21 -11.16 5.43
C VAL A 93 -7.25 -11.87 6.39
N GLY A 94 -7.63 -11.97 7.67
CA GLY A 94 -6.77 -12.49 8.72
C GLY A 94 -5.66 -11.52 9.07
N THR A 95 -4.49 -12.06 9.40
CA THR A 95 -3.37 -11.30 9.97
C THR A 95 -2.22 -11.22 8.97
N LEU A 96 -1.74 -10.00 8.72
CA LEU A 96 -0.62 -9.74 7.81
C LEU A 96 0.58 -9.21 8.60
N ALA A 97 1.75 -9.82 8.42
CA ALA A 97 3.01 -9.28 8.92
C ALA A 97 3.37 -7.97 8.19
N ASN A 98 4.27 -7.16 8.77
CA ASN A 98 4.75 -5.95 8.11
C ASN A 98 5.42 -6.28 6.76
N GLY A 99 4.98 -5.60 5.71
CA GLY A 99 5.38 -5.82 4.31
C GLY A 99 4.63 -6.95 3.59
N GLN A 100 3.76 -7.71 4.29
CA GLN A 100 3.00 -8.78 3.68
C GLN A 100 1.83 -8.23 2.85
N LYS A 101 1.64 -8.83 1.67
CA LYS A 101 0.58 -8.53 0.71
C LYS A 101 -0.45 -9.65 0.70
N TRP A 102 -1.71 -9.29 0.59
CA TRP A 102 -2.85 -10.17 0.34
C TRP A 102 -3.68 -9.62 -0.81
N GLU A 103 -4.13 -10.51 -1.70
CA GLU A 103 -5.02 -10.17 -2.80
C GLU A 103 -6.04 -11.29 -3.00
N GLN A 104 -7.31 -10.92 -3.20
CA GLN A 104 -8.35 -11.89 -3.53
C GLN A 104 -9.38 -11.30 -4.48
N LYS A 105 -9.90 -12.16 -5.37
CA LYS A 105 -11.09 -11.85 -6.17
C LYS A 105 -12.32 -11.91 -5.28
N VAL A 106 -13.12 -10.85 -5.31
CA VAL A 106 -14.37 -10.74 -4.57
C VAL A 106 -15.47 -10.37 -5.54
N SER A 107 -16.65 -10.90 -5.29
CA SER A 107 -17.86 -10.56 -6.03
C SER A 107 -18.77 -9.71 -5.15
N PHE A 108 -19.51 -8.80 -5.80
CA PHE A 108 -20.56 -8.02 -5.19
C PHE A 108 -21.75 -7.89 -6.13
N SER A 109 -22.95 -7.74 -5.55
CA SER A 109 -24.20 -7.64 -6.31
C SER A 109 -25.00 -6.41 -5.86
N PRO A 110 -25.23 -5.42 -6.75
CA PRO A 110 -26.09 -4.28 -6.43
C PRO A 110 -27.51 -4.76 -6.08
N LYS A 111 -28.05 -4.23 -4.97
CA LYS A 111 -29.42 -4.55 -4.52
C LYS A 111 -30.46 -3.52 -4.99
N ASN A 112 -30.01 -2.32 -5.34
CA ASN A 112 -30.83 -1.24 -5.87
C ASN A 112 -30.34 -0.86 -7.27
N THR A 113 -31.20 -0.27 -8.10
CA THR A 113 -30.79 0.41 -9.34
C THR A 113 -30.53 1.88 -9.08
N GLY A 114 -29.58 2.46 -9.80
CA GLY A 114 -29.29 3.89 -9.70
C GLY A 114 -27.96 4.24 -10.35
N ASP A 115 -27.83 5.48 -10.81
CA ASP A 115 -26.58 6.01 -11.32
C ASP A 115 -25.71 6.51 -10.16
N GLY A 116 -24.38 6.30 -10.28
CA GLY A 116 -23.43 6.83 -9.31
C GLY A 116 -23.42 6.12 -7.95
N GLN A 117 -23.90 4.88 -7.88
CA GLN A 117 -23.76 4.06 -6.68
C GLN A 117 -22.29 3.92 -6.29
N LYS A 118 -22.01 4.14 -4.99
CA LYS A 118 -20.66 4.05 -4.42
C LYS A 118 -20.46 2.69 -3.78
N ILE A 119 -19.22 2.22 -3.91
CA ILE A 119 -18.69 0.97 -3.36
C ILE A 119 -17.46 1.34 -2.53
#